data_AF-A0A0L0DUZ0-F1
#
_entry.id   AF-A0A0L0DUZ0-F1
#
_cell.length_a   1.000
_cell.length_b   1.000
_cell.length_c   1.000
_cell.angle_alpha   90.00
_cell.angle_beta   90.00
_cell.angle_gamma   90.00
#
_symmetry.space_group_name_H-M   'P 1'
#
loop_
_entity.id
_entity.type
_entity.pdbx_description
1 polymer ?
#
loop_
_entity_poly.entity_id
_entity_poly.type
_entity_poly.pdbx_seq_one_letter_code
_entity_poly.pdbx_strand_id
1 'polypeptide(L)'
;MIGMTISRAAQAAGVGVETVRFYERKGLIEQPPKPAASGFRSYPDETIERIRFIRQAQELGFSLREVRELLELRADPEADAADVRARATAKLDDVNEKMRQLQRIGQALEALIASCPGHGELGCCSIMEALEGLDMMACTRAFRATVAVAAGVVIASTAGAPSIRAADDVHYGPDTVDIAAHWAARATLANAVMFSGLGEPLSISMSTADDILKHAGYIARPPMPDMATVGAVYAAGSPALKQTPDFSDLQTLRWGPASFDRTLEPAAQAWALIKITSPAFHLNFHDDKADRRVALMMLPQARAQAEVLAERLLTGPGLFAARSSDGTFAEPRAHDQAVVLWGVSNLILAATSEREDYWHTAWRELVDAGDYRELSDRALAAVEQLPPNTPRDQALAIEALGRYALATNDAQRREKALTLARRHANALTQVRNVSLSDAALAVYGLVEAGRLLRDDGFAKAAATAFETGLLPKWDDRLGAFRTDEPVSYTPSITAAVVAALNAMRWHGSGDLAKEANRLYPGFLETVLVDARLQLASPLPLVPARYREGWPDTAFAHPALPTPEKAGLAPVFAGEVVHENGTWRVSDRRFRTADAMFLANMLVMPHEGQADTFLPANRLESLDR
;
A
#
# COMPACT_ATOMS: atom_id res chain seq x y z
N MET A 1 -33.79 12.22 -34.63
CA MET A 1 -32.55 11.57 -35.08
C MET A 1 -32.39 10.25 -34.37
N ILE A 2 -31.95 9.18 -35.06
CA ILE A 2 -31.73 7.87 -34.44
C ILE A 2 -30.34 7.91 -33.80
N GLY A 3 -30.26 8.10 -32.49
CA GLY A 3 -28.97 8.16 -31.79
C GLY A 3 -28.20 6.83 -31.86
N MET A 4 -26.89 6.90 -31.75
CA MET A 4 -25.98 5.77 -31.97
C MET A 4 -25.84 4.88 -30.73
N THR A 5 -25.54 3.60 -30.90
CA THR A 5 -25.10 2.77 -29.76
C THR A 5 -23.72 3.23 -29.27
N ILE A 6 -23.36 2.90 -28.03
CA ILE A 6 -22.06 3.31 -27.45
C ILE A 6 -20.87 2.92 -28.34
N SER A 7 -20.89 1.72 -28.94
CA SER A 7 -19.82 1.25 -29.83
C SER A 7 -19.72 2.09 -31.11
N ARG A 8 -20.87 2.50 -31.67
CA ARG A 8 -20.91 3.36 -32.85
C ARG A 8 -20.52 4.80 -32.51
N ALA A 9 -20.96 5.32 -31.37
CA ALA A 9 -20.57 6.65 -30.90
C ALA A 9 -19.06 6.73 -30.63
N ALA A 10 -18.48 5.72 -29.99
CA ALA A 10 -17.04 5.60 -29.76
C ALA A 10 -16.26 5.57 -31.08
N GLN A 11 -16.70 4.72 -32.02
CA GLN A 11 -16.09 4.63 -33.35
C GLN A 11 -16.19 5.97 -34.12
N ALA A 12 -17.36 6.61 -34.10
CA ALA A 12 -17.59 7.88 -34.77
C ALA A 12 -16.79 9.04 -34.16
N ALA A 13 -16.54 9.01 -32.85
CA ALA A 13 -15.68 9.98 -32.17
C ALA A 13 -14.18 9.61 -32.22
N GLY A 14 -13.84 8.42 -32.72
CA GLY A 14 -12.47 7.92 -32.79
C GLY A 14 -11.84 7.68 -31.41
N VAL A 15 -12.62 7.17 -30.46
CA VAL A 15 -12.17 6.80 -29.11
C VAL A 15 -12.60 5.36 -28.78
N GLY A 16 -12.09 4.79 -27.70
CA GLY A 16 -12.55 3.49 -27.20
C GLY A 16 -13.91 3.56 -26.50
N VAL A 17 -14.65 2.45 -26.46
CA VAL A 17 -15.93 2.36 -25.70
C VAL A 17 -15.72 2.69 -24.23
N GLU A 18 -14.63 2.20 -23.63
CA GLU A 18 -14.28 2.52 -22.24
C GLU A 18 -13.95 3.99 -22.04
N THR A 19 -13.44 4.69 -23.06
CA THR A 19 -13.20 6.15 -23.01
C THR A 19 -14.53 6.90 -22.94
N VAL A 20 -15.55 6.47 -23.69
CA VAL A 20 -16.90 7.05 -23.61
C VAL A 20 -17.47 6.86 -22.20
N ARG A 21 -17.41 5.64 -21.66
CA ARG A 21 -17.85 5.34 -20.28
C ARG A 21 -17.08 6.14 -19.24
N PHE A 22 -15.79 6.33 -19.45
CA PHE A 22 -14.95 7.14 -18.57
C PHE A 22 -15.38 8.61 -18.58
N TYR A 23 -15.66 9.20 -19.74
CA TYR A 23 -16.18 10.57 -19.83
C TYR A 23 -17.56 10.72 -19.19
N GLU A 24 -18.43 9.69 -19.27
CA GLU A 24 -19.70 9.67 -18.54
C GLU A 24 -19.48 9.70 -17.02
N ARG A 25 -18.61 8.81 -16.50
CA ARG A 25 -18.30 8.77 -15.06
C ARG A 25 -17.69 10.07 -14.55
N LYS A 26 -16.85 10.70 -15.36
CA LYS A 26 -16.28 12.02 -15.04
C LYS A 26 -17.25 13.17 -15.31
N GLY A 27 -18.50 12.94 -15.69
CA GLY A 27 -19.47 14.01 -15.95
C GLY A 27 -19.02 14.99 -17.04
N LEU A 28 -18.16 14.53 -17.96
CA LEU A 28 -17.72 15.31 -19.11
C LEU A 28 -18.70 15.17 -20.28
N ILE A 29 -19.45 14.08 -20.33
CA ILE A 29 -20.59 13.87 -21.23
C ILE A 29 -21.77 13.33 -20.42
N GLU A 30 -22.99 13.63 -20.86
CA GLU A 30 -24.19 13.10 -20.23
C GLU A 30 -24.41 11.64 -20.62
N GLN A 31 -24.71 10.78 -19.64
CA GLN A 31 -25.08 9.40 -19.91
C GLN A 31 -26.55 9.34 -20.37
N PRO A 32 -26.85 8.79 -21.56
CA PRO A 32 -28.23 8.71 -22.02
C PRO A 32 -29.09 7.78 -21.14
N PRO A 33 -30.38 8.09 -20.94
CA PRO A 33 -31.29 7.21 -20.21
C PRO A 33 -31.43 5.86 -20.93
N LYS A 34 -31.60 4.80 -20.15
CA LYS A 34 -31.83 3.45 -20.69
C LYS A 34 -33.29 3.33 -21.14
N PRO A 35 -33.59 2.94 -22.39
CA PRO A 35 -34.97 2.78 -22.85
C PRO A 35 -35.74 1.73 -22.02
N ALA A 36 -37.01 2.00 -21.73
CA ALA A 36 -37.87 1.16 -20.88
C ALA A 36 -38.14 -0.24 -21.44
N ALA A 37 -38.07 -0.41 -22.77
CA ALA A 37 -38.18 -1.70 -23.44
C ALA A 37 -36.78 -2.21 -23.81
N SER A 38 -36.14 -2.99 -22.92
CA SER A 38 -34.91 -3.79 -23.12
C SER A 38 -33.89 -3.31 -24.18
N GLY A 39 -33.66 -2.00 -24.28
CA GLY A 39 -32.95 -1.37 -25.38
C GLY A 39 -31.54 -0.93 -25.00
N PHE A 40 -30.74 -0.61 -26.02
CA PHE A 40 -29.41 -0.02 -25.85
C PHE A 40 -29.51 1.49 -25.63
N ARG A 41 -28.57 2.07 -24.86
CA ARG A 41 -28.43 3.53 -24.76
C ARG A 41 -28.16 4.12 -26.15
N SER A 42 -28.82 5.23 -26.42
CA SER A 42 -28.75 5.93 -27.71
C SER A 42 -28.08 7.29 -27.48
N TYR A 43 -26.91 7.47 -28.08
CA TYR A 43 -26.08 8.66 -27.96
C TYR A 43 -26.43 9.62 -29.09
N PRO A 44 -26.82 10.87 -28.78
CA PRO A 44 -27.15 11.86 -29.79
C PRO A 44 -25.85 12.40 -30.43
N ASP A 45 -25.96 13.00 -31.61
CA ASP A 45 -24.78 13.45 -32.39
C ASP A 45 -24.00 14.54 -31.65
N GLU A 46 -24.67 15.36 -30.85
CA GLU A 46 -24.09 16.38 -29.99
C GLU A 46 -23.11 15.78 -28.98
N THR A 47 -23.42 14.58 -28.45
CA THR A 47 -22.51 13.86 -27.55
C THR A 47 -21.25 13.42 -28.28
N ILE A 48 -21.36 13.01 -29.55
CA ILE A 48 -20.22 12.60 -30.38
C ILE A 48 -19.31 13.81 -30.66
N GLU A 49 -19.89 14.96 -30.99
CA GLU A 49 -19.14 16.21 -31.16
C GLU A 49 -18.44 16.63 -29.87
N ARG A 50 -19.09 16.46 -28.72
CA ARG A 50 -18.49 16.73 -27.41
C ARG A 50 -17.32 15.79 -27.12
N ILE A 51 -17.44 14.50 -27.43
CA ILE A 51 -16.34 13.54 -27.29
C ILE A 51 -15.16 13.93 -28.19
N ARG A 52 -15.42 14.32 -29.45
CA ARG A 52 -14.36 14.78 -30.37
C ARG A 52 -13.66 16.04 -29.85
N PHE A 53 -14.41 16.99 -29.30
CA PHE A 53 -13.85 18.19 -28.67
C PHE A 53 -12.92 17.83 -27.51
N ILE A 54 -13.37 16.96 -26.59
CA ILE A 54 -12.56 16.50 -25.46
C ILE A 54 -11.26 15.87 -25.98
N ARG A 55 -11.37 14.97 -26.95
CA ARG A 55 -10.21 14.30 -27.54
C ARG A 55 -9.23 15.29 -28.16
N GLN A 56 -9.69 16.23 -28.97
CA GLN A 56 -8.84 17.24 -29.63
C GLN A 56 -8.13 18.14 -28.61
N ALA A 57 -8.83 18.55 -27.55
CA ALA A 57 -8.22 19.33 -26.50
C ALA A 57 -7.14 18.53 -25.74
N GLN A 58 -7.38 17.24 -25.48
CA GLN A 58 -6.34 16.37 -24.90
C GLN A 58 -5.14 16.17 -25.83
N GLU A 59 -5.35 16.08 -27.15
CA GLU A 59 -4.26 16.02 -28.14
C GLU A 59 -3.41 17.30 -28.16
N LEU A 60 -3.99 18.45 -27.80
CA LEU A 60 -3.31 19.72 -27.63
C LEU A 60 -2.64 19.90 -26.25
N GLY A 61 -2.72 18.89 -25.38
CA GLY A 61 -2.07 18.90 -24.06
C GLY A 61 -2.93 19.47 -22.92
N PHE A 62 -4.22 19.73 -23.14
CA PHE A 62 -5.12 20.10 -22.05
C PHE A 62 -5.45 18.89 -21.16
N SER A 63 -5.39 19.09 -19.86
CA SER A 63 -5.88 18.15 -18.84
C SER A 63 -7.41 18.08 -18.87
N LEU A 64 -8.00 17.00 -18.33
CA LEU A 64 -9.46 16.85 -18.28
C LEU A 64 -10.16 17.94 -17.47
N ARG A 65 -9.49 18.49 -16.45
CA ARG A 65 -9.99 19.65 -15.69
C ARG A 65 -10.08 20.88 -16.59
N GLU A 66 -9.01 21.20 -17.32
CA GLU A 66 -9.01 22.33 -18.25
C GLU A 66 -10.00 22.12 -19.40
N VAL A 67 -10.16 20.89 -19.88
CA VAL A 67 -11.19 20.55 -20.86
C VAL A 67 -12.60 20.79 -20.30
N ARG A 68 -12.85 20.51 -19.03
CA ARG A 68 -14.12 20.85 -18.38
C ARG A 68 -14.35 22.36 -18.40
N GLU A 69 -13.35 23.15 -18.01
CA GLU A 69 -13.43 24.61 -18.02
C GLU A 69 -13.71 25.14 -19.44
N LEU A 70 -13.07 24.56 -20.46
CA LEU A 70 -13.35 24.89 -21.86
C LEU A 70 -14.77 24.48 -22.31
N LEU A 71 -15.29 23.35 -21.80
CA LEU A 71 -16.65 22.89 -22.07
C LEU A 71 -17.70 23.76 -21.37
N GLU A 72 -17.39 24.31 -20.20
CA GLU A 72 -18.22 25.28 -19.47
C GLU A 72 -18.28 26.59 -20.22
N LEU A 73 -17.12 27.13 -20.64
CA LEU A 73 -17.05 28.33 -21.50
C LEU A 73 -17.82 28.13 -22.81
N ARG A 74 -17.76 26.94 -23.42
CA ARG A 74 -18.52 26.62 -24.63
C ARG A 74 -20.04 26.59 -24.40
N ALA A 75 -20.48 26.28 -23.18
CA ALA A 75 -21.89 26.17 -22.82
C ALA A 75 -22.49 27.49 -22.32
N ASP A 76 -21.65 28.46 -21.94
CA ASP A 76 -22.05 29.77 -21.45
C ASP A 76 -22.26 30.76 -22.62
N PRO A 77 -23.49 31.28 -22.82
CA PRO A 77 -23.78 32.26 -23.87
C PRO A 77 -23.04 33.59 -23.70
N GLU A 78 -22.61 33.92 -22.48
CA GLU A 78 -21.92 35.18 -22.14
C GLU A 78 -20.40 35.04 -22.15
N ALA A 79 -19.87 33.84 -22.43
CA ALA A 79 -18.42 33.61 -22.46
C ALA A 79 -17.74 34.39 -23.60
N ASP A 80 -16.63 35.04 -23.28
CA ASP A 80 -15.82 35.77 -24.25
C ASP A 80 -14.74 34.84 -24.84
N ALA A 81 -14.45 35.02 -26.13
CA ALA A 81 -13.27 34.45 -26.77
C ALA A 81 -11.96 34.84 -26.05
N ALA A 82 -11.95 35.95 -25.31
CA ALA A 82 -10.86 36.35 -24.42
C ALA A 82 -10.53 35.29 -23.36
N ASP A 83 -11.53 34.64 -22.75
CA ASP A 83 -11.32 33.62 -21.72
C ASP A 83 -10.72 32.34 -22.32
N VAL A 84 -11.23 31.91 -23.47
CA VAL A 84 -10.68 30.78 -24.23
C VAL A 84 -9.23 31.06 -24.64
N ARG A 85 -8.95 32.28 -25.12
CA ARG A 85 -7.60 32.72 -25.47
C ARG A 85 -6.67 32.72 -24.27
N ALA A 86 -7.13 33.16 -23.09
CA ALA A 86 -6.34 33.13 -21.87
C ALA A 86 -5.93 31.69 -21.49
N ARG A 87 -6.87 30.74 -21.55
CA ARG A 87 -6.59 29.31 -21.29
C ARG A 87 -5.62 28.71 -22.30
N ALA A 88 -5.79 29.02 -23.59
CA ALA A 88 -4.87 28.57 -24.63
C ALA A 88 -3.47 29.17 -24.47
N THR A 89 -3.37 30.44 -24.06
CA THR A 89 -2.09 31.12 -23.81
C THR A 89 -1.37 30.49 -22.62
N ALA A 90 -2.07 30.27 -21.50
CA ALA A 90 -1.50 29.57 -20.35
C ALA A 90 -0.99 28.18 -20.72
N LYS A 91 -1.75 27.41 -21.52
CA LYS A 91 -1.31 26.10 -21.99
C LYS A 91 -0.07 26.18 -22.88
N LEU A 92 0.00 27.18 -23.76
CA LEU A 92 1.18 27.41 -24.59
C LEU A 92 2.41 27.75 -23.75
N ASP A 93 2.25 28.54 -22.69
CA ASP A 93 3.34 28.88 -21.77
C ASP A 93 3.84 27.64 -21.01
N ASP A 94 2.95 26.78 -20.52
CA ASP A 94 3.30 25.49 -19.92
C ASP A 94 4.13 24.62 -20.88
N VAL A 95 3.67 24.52 -22.14
CA VAL A 95 4.35 23.74 -23.19
C VAL A 95 5.74 24.33 -23.48
N ASN A 96 5.85 25.66 -23.60
CA ASN A 96 7.11 26.33 -23.85
C ASN A 96 8.11 26.15 -22.70
N GLU A 97 7.66 26.21 -21.45
CA GLU A 97 8.53 25.92 -20.31
C GLU A 97 9.01 24.47 -20.34
N LYS A 98 8.13 23.53 -20.69
CA LYS A 98 8.52 22.13 -20.84
C LYS A 98 9.55 21.93 -21.94
N MET A 99 9.39 22.61 -23.08
CA MET A 99 10.36 22.61 -24.17
C MET A 99 11.72 23.14 -23.71
N ARG A 100 11.76 24.28 -22.99
CA ARG A 100 13.01 24.83 -22.42
C ARG A 100 13.68 23.86 -21.45
N GLN A 101 12.90 23.18 -20.61
CA GLN A 101 13.43 22.16 -19.70
C GLN A 101 14.04 20.98 -20.46
N LEU A 102 13.33 20.46 -21.47
CA LEU A 102 13.79 19.34 -22.29
C LEU A 102 15.03 19.71 -23.12
N GLN A 103 15.10 20.92 -23.66
CA GLN A 103 16.29 21.42 -24.36
C GLN A 103 17.51 21.50 -23.46
N ARG A 104 17.36 22.00 -22.23
CA ARG A 104 18.46 22.02 -21.24
C ARG A 104 18.96 20.62 -20.92
N ILE A 105 18.06 19.66 -20.74
CA ILE A 105 18.42 18.25 -20.53
C ILE A 105 19.14 17.69 -21.75
N GLY A 106 18.62 17.95 -22.96
CA GLY A 106 19.26 17.52 -24.21
C GLY A 106 20.69 18.04 -24.35
N GLN A 107 20.92 19.33 -24.10
CA GLN A 107 22.25 19.94 -24.16
C GLN A 107 23.21 19.33 -23.12
N ALA A 108 22.73 19.06 -21.90
CA ALA A 108 23.54 18.40 -20.88
C ALA A 108 23.94 16.98 -21.31
N LEU A 109 23.01 16.21 -21.87
CA LEU A 109 23.29 14.87 -22.40
C LEU A 109 24.26 14.91 -23.58
N GLU A 110 24.10 15.84 -24.52
CA GLU A 110 25.02 16.05 -25.64
C GLU A 110 26.45 16.34 -25.15
N ALA A 111 26.59 17.21 -24.14
CA ALA A 111 27.88 17.53 -23.53
C ALA A 111 28.52 16.31 -22.86
N LEU A 112 27.73 15.52 -22.11
CA LEU A 112 28.21 14.30 -21.47
C LEU A 112 28.65 13.26 -22.50
N ILE A 113 27.87 13.05 -23.57
CA ILE A 113 28.22 12.14 -24.67
C ILE A 113 29.52 12.61 -25.35
N ALA A 114 29.65 13.91 -25.63
CA ALA A 114 30.84 14.46 -26.27
C ALA A 114 32.11 14.33 -25.40
N SER A 115 31.96 14.37 -24.08
CA SER A 115 33.07 14.19 -23.14
C SER A 115 33.47 12.72 -22.94
N CYS A 116 32.62 11.77 -23.34
CA CYS A 116 32.87 10.35 -23.16
C CYS A 116 33.93 9.86 -24.15
N PRO A 117 34.97 9.14 -23.71
CA PRO A 117 35.98 8.60 -24.62
C PRO A 117 35.41 7.55 -25.58
N GLY A 118 34.22 7.00 -25.31
CA GLY A 118 33.53 6.04 -26.18
C GLY A 118 34.11 4.62 -26.24
N HIS A 119 35.22 4.37 -25.53
CA HIS A 119 35.91 3.09 -25.40
C HIS A 119 36.84 3.12 -24.16
N GLY A 120 37.22 1.95 -23.63
CA GLY A 120 38.10 1.82 -22.46
C GLY A 120 37.40 1.31 -21.19
N GLU A 121 38.11 1.35 -20.06
CA GLU A 121 37.58 0.93 -18.76
C GLU A 121 36.52 1.91 -18.25
N LEU A 122 35.49 1.40 -17.56
CA LEU A 122 34.35 2.19 -17.07
C LEU A 122 34.76 3.33 -16.12
N GLY A 123 35.88 3.18 -15.40
CA GLY A 123 36.42 4.22 -14.52
C GLY A 123 36.93 5.47 -15.24
N CYS A 124 37.03 5.46 -16.58
CA CYS A 124 37.38 6.62 -17.40
C CYS A 124 36.16 7.21 -18.15
N CYS A 125 34.95 6.73 -17.88
CA CYS A 125 33.73 7.18 -18.54
C CYS A 125 33.16 8.42 -17.83
N SER A 126 33.27 9.59 -18.46
CA SER A 126 32.73 10.85 -17.92
C SER A 126 31.21 10.84 -17.72
N ILE A 127 30.48 9.99 -18.46
CA ILE A 127 29.03 9.80 -18.25
C ILE A 127 28.77 9.12 -16.90
N MET A 128 29.55 8.08 -16.55
CA MET A 128 29.41 7.40 -15.26
C MET A 128 29.82 8.33 -14.12
N GLU A 129 30.93 9.05 -14.28
CA GLU A 129 31.43 10.04 -13.32
C GLU A 129 30.39 11.12 -13.01
N ALA A 130 29.73 11.67 -14.04
CA ALA A 130 28.69 12.69 -13.87
C ALA A 130 27.41 12.17 -13.19
N LEU A 131 27.08 10.88 -13.36
CA LEU A 131 25.91 10.25 -12.72
C LEU A 131 26.19 9.84 -11.26
N GLU A 132 27.45 9.55 -10.93
CA GLU A 132 27.90 9.17 -9.59
C GLU A 132 28.24 10.39 -8.70
N GLY A 133 28.26 11.61 -9.27
CA GLY A 133 28.51 12.86 -8.54
C GLY A 133 29.97 13.03 -8.10
N LEU A 134 30.91 12.38 -8.80
CA LEU A 134 32.33 12.41 -8.47
C LEU A 134 33.01 13.61 -9.14
N ASP A 135 33.73 14.40 -8.34
CA ASP A 135 34.47 15.58 -8.81
C ASP A 135 35.75 15.16 -9.56
N MET A 136 36.05 15.87 -10.64
CA MET A 136 37.06 15.58 -11.66
C MET A 136 38.45 15.25 -11.09
N MET A 137 38.82 13.95 -10.95
CA MET A 137 40.23 13.56 -10.74
C MET A 137 40.55 12.06 -10.88
N ALA A 138 40.24 11.41 -12.00
CA ALA A 138 40.75 10.04 -12.24
C ALA A 138 40.96 9.66 -13.72
N CYS A 139 41.74 10.44 -14.47
CA CYS A 139 42.40 9.91 -15.67
C CYS A 139 43.78 10.54 -15.85
N THR A 140 44.73 10.18 -14.98
CA THR A 140 46.16 10.38 -15.27
C THR A 140 47.01 9.41 -14.48
N ARG A 141 47.36 8.26 -15.09
CA ARG A 141 48.66 7.55 -14.99
C ARG A 141 48.57 6.15 -15.60
N ALA A 142 48.80 6.08 -16.91
CA ALA A 142 49.35 4.87 -17.52
C ALA A 142 50.87 5.06 -17.63
N PHE A 143 51.68 4.33 -16.85
CA PHE A 143 53.06 3.98 -17.22
C PHE A 143 53.72 2.94 -16.26
N ARG A 144 54.15 1.80 -16.86
CA ARG A 144 55.20 0.82 -16.43
C ARG A 144 54.90 -0.02 -15.16
N ALA A 145 55.21 -1.33 -15.07
CA ALA A 145 55.99 -2.28 -15.88
C ALA A 145 55.70 -3.75 -15.45
N THR A 146 55.65 -4.62 -16.46
CA THR A 146 56.27 -5.96 -16.65
C THR A 146 56.49 -7.00 -15.51
N VAL A 147 56.33 -8.29 -15.93
CA VAL A 147 56.88 -9.59 -15.41
C VAL A 147 56.01 -10.34 -14.38
N ALA A 148 55.81 -11.67 -14.37
CA ALA A 148 55.81 -12.77 -15.33
C ALA A 148 55.26 -14.06 -14.64
N VAL A 149 54.52 -14.89 -15.41
CA VAL A 149 54.55 -16.38 -15.46
C VAL A 149 54.19 -17.23 -14.23
N ALA A 150 53.16 -18.10 -14.39
CA ALA A 150 53.22 -19.58 -14.37
C ALA A 150 51.81 -20.18 -14.20
N ALA A 151 51.29 -20.90 -15.21
CA ALA A 151 51.00 -22.35 -15.19
C ALA A 151 50.06 -22.75 -14.03
N GLY A 152 48.77 -23.00 -14.26
CA GLY A 152 48.28 -24.17 -14.98
C GLY A 152 47.89 -25.24 -13.96
N VAL A 153 46.63 -25.71 -14.01
CA VAL A 153 46.16 -27.07 -13.66
C VAL A 153 44.62 -27.03 -13.62
N VAL A 154 44.03 -27.78 -14.54
CA VAL A 154 42.63 -28.20 -14.49
C VAL A 154 42.57 -29.37 -13.51
N ILE A 155 41.90 -29.19 -12.37
CA ILE A 155 41.41 -30.31 -11.54
C ILE A 155 39.91 -30.18 -11.45
N ALA A 156 39.23 -31.13 -12.11
CA ALA A 156 37.88 -31.51 -11.75
C ALA A 156 37.94 -32.14 -10.35
N SER A 157 37.35 -31.47 -9.37
CA SER A 157 37.10 -32.04 -8.05
C SER A 157 35.65 -31.76 -7.67
N THR A 158 34.87 -32.84 -7.69
CA THR A 158 33.68 -33.02 -6.88
C THR A 158 34.01 -32.66 -5.42
N ALA A 159 33.49 -31.55 -4.92
CA ALA A 159 33.53 -31.20 -3.51
C ALA A 159 32.17 -30.61 -3.15
N GLY A 160 31.59 -31.12 -2.05
CA GLY A 160 30.24 -30.81 -1.61
C GLY A 160 29.97 -29.33 -1.47
N ALA A 161 28.69 -28.97 -1.60
CA ALA A 161 28.20 -27.66 -1.23
C ALA A 161 28.79 -27.29 0.15
N PRO A 162 29.36 -26.08 0.30
CA PRO A 162 29.82 -25.64 1.60
C PRO A 162 28.59 -25.61 2.50
N SER A 163 28.57 -26.47 3.51
CA SER A 163 27.69 -26.26 4.65
C SER A 163 28.13 -24.95 5.28
N ILE A 164 27.33 -23.92 5.06
CA ILE A 164 27.42 -22.67 5.82
C ILE A 164 27.22 -23.10 7.27
N ARG A 165 28.32 -23.09 8.05
CA ARG A 165 28.23 -23.21 9.50
C ARG A 165 27.34 -22.05 9.97
N ALA A 166 26.30 -22.39 10.74
CA ALA A 166 25.45 -21.43 11.42
C ALA A 166 26.34 -20.36 12.08
N ALA A 167 26.21 -19.12 11.61
CA ALA A 167 26.79 -17.97 12.28
C ALA A 167 26.22 -17.89 13.70
N ASP A 168 27.02 -17.41 14.65
CA ASP A 168 26.62 -17.15 16.04
C ASP A 168 25.22 -16.53 16.12
N ASP A 169 24.38 -17.01 17.06
CA ASP A 169 22.95 -16.70 17.17
C ASP A 169 22.70 -15.18 17.03
N VAL A 170 22.14 -14.78 15.89
CA VAL A 170 21.81 -13.38 15.60
C VAL A 170 20.49 -13.06 16.27
N HIS A 171 20.54 -12.26 17.34
CA HIS A 171 19.35 -11.79 18.07
C HIS A 171 18.90 -10.38 17.66
N TYR A 172 17.59 -10.13 17.70
CA TYR A 172 17.04 -8.79 17.46
C TYR A 172 17.11 -7.95 18.74
N GLY A 173 17.76 -6.79 18.65
CA GLY A 173 17.81 -5.80 19.72
C GLY A 173 16.91 -4.59 19.44
N PRO A 174 16.74 -3.69 20.42
CA PRO A 174 16.00 -2.44 20.24
C PRO A 174 16.46 -1.61 19.02
N ASP A 175 17.75 -1.67 18.67
CA ASP A 175 18.34 -0.87 17.59
C ASP A 175 18.09 -1.45 16.19
N THR A 176 17.73 -2.73 16.08
CA THR A 176 17.61 -3.46 14.81
C THR A 176 16.21 -4.02 14.54
N VAL A 177 15.42 -4.28 15.58
CA VAL A 177 14.06 -4.84 15.46
C VAL A 177 13.14 -3.97 14.61
N ASP A 178 13.22 -2.65 14.78
CA ASP A 178 12.34 -1.72 14.10
C ASP A 178 12.64 -1.72 12.59
N ILE A 179 13.91 -1.83 12.19
CA ILE A 179 14.31 -1.98 10.77
C ILE A 179 13.73 -3.27 10.20
N ALA A 180 13.84 -4.38 10.92
CA ALA A 180 13.29 -5.67 10.48
C ALA A 180 11.76 -5.61 10.33
N ALA A 181 11.08 -5.00 11.30
CA ALA A 181 9.64 -4.77 11.26
C ALA A 181 9.25 -3.91 10.05
N HIS A 182 9.99 -2.84 9.76
CA HIS A 182 9.76 -1.99 8.59
C HIS A 182 9.85 -2.76 7.27
N TRP A 183 10.89 -3.57 7.08
CA TRP A 183 11.02 -4.38 5.87
C TRP A 183 9.96 -5.47 5.77
N ALA A 184 9.62 -6.12 6.88
CA ALA A 184 8.53 -7.09 6.94
C ALA A 184 7.18 -6.44 6.62
N ALA A 185 6.92 -5.25 7.16
CA ALA A 185 5.71 -4.48 6.87
C ALA A 185 5.64 -4.08 5.40
N ARG A 186 6.76 -3.69 4.79
CA ARG A 186 6.79 -3.22 3.39
C ARG A 186 6.78 -4.34 2.36
N ALA A 187 6.91 -5.58 2.78
CA ALA A 187 6.69 -6.70 1.89
C ALA A 187 5.34 -6.56 1.19
N THR A 188 5.36 -6.60 -0.15
CA THR A 188 4.20 -6.30 -0.97
C THR A 188 3.23 -7.49 -0.97
N LEU A 189 2.55 -7.69 0.15
CA LEU A 189 1.43 -8.61 0.34
C LEU A 189 0.13 -8.06 -0.27
N ALA A 190 0.04 -6.76 -0.56
CA ALA A 190 -1.11 -6.17 -1.24
C ALA A 190 -1.34 -6.79 -2.63
N ASN A 191 -0.27 -7.06 -3.38
CA ASN A 191 -0.38 -7.85 -4.63
C ASN A 191 -0.85 -9.28 -4.36
N ALA A 192 -0.58 -9.84 -3.17
CA ALA A 192 -1.11 -11.14 -2.77
C ALA A 192 -2.62 -11.09 -2.67
N VAL A 193 -3.16 -10.05 -2.03
CA VAL A 193 -4.60 -9.79 -1.86
C VAL A 193 -5.35 -9.59 -3.18
N MET A 194 -4.71 -8.96 -4.15
CA MET A 194 -5.35 -8.47 -5.37
C MET A 194 -6.05 -9.55 -6.22
N PHE A 195 -5.61 -10.82 -6.19
CA PHE A 195 -6.20 -11.88 -7.03
C PHE A 195 -6.34 -13.25 -6.39
N SER A 196 -6.33 -13.27 -5.08
CA SER A 196 -6.26 -14.50 -4.33
C SER A 196 -7.58 -14.76 -3.62
N GLY A 197 -8.15 -15.93 -3.87
CA GLY A 197 -9.55 -16.26 -3.61
C GLY A 197 -10.26 -16.67 -4.90
N LEU A 198 -10.07 -15.92 -5.99
CA LEU A 198 -10.75 -16.13 -7.27
C LEU A 198 -9.84 -16.45 -8.47
N GLY A 199 -8.53 -16.18 -8.39
CA GLY A 199 -7.57 -16.47 -9.47
C GLY A 199 -7.74 -15.61 -10.72
N GLU A 200 -8.39 -14.45 -10.59
CA GLU A 200 -8.55 -13.46 -11.65
C GLU A 200 -7.23 -12.68 -11.89
N PRO A 201 -7.11 -11.90 -12.96
CA PRO A 201 -5.92 -11.10 -13.24
C PRO A 201 -6.11 -9.61 -12.95
N LEU A 202 -5.01 -8.88 -12.74
CA LEU A 202 -5.05 -7.42 -12.70
C LEU A 202 -5.31 -6.89 -14.11
N SER A 203 -6.46 -6.21 -14.28
CA SER A 203 -6.78 -5.49 -15.50
C SER A 203 -6.76 -3.99 -15.21
N ILE A 204 -5.72 -3.31 -15.68
CA ILE A 204 -5.66 -1.85 -15.66
C ILE A 204 -6.00 -1.39 -17.08
N SER A 205 -7.04 -0.57 -17.23
CA SER A 205 -7.38 0.02 -18.53
C SER A 205 -6.19 0.79 -19.09
N MET A 206 -5.97 0.73 -20.40
CA MET A 206 -4.87 1.45 -21.06
C MET A 206 -4.88 2.96 -20.82
N SER A 207 -6.05 3.58 -20.72
CA SER A 207 -6.17 5.02 -20.40
C SER A 207 -5.66 5.34 -19.00
N THR A 208 -6.06 4.55 -18.00
CA THR A 208 -5.58 4.71 -16.62
C THR A 208 -4.06 4.52 -16.55
N ALA A 209 -3.51 3.55 -17.30
CA ALA A 209 -2.07 3.35 -17.39
C ALA A 209 -1.36 4.57 -18.02
N ASP A 210 -1.93 5.15 -19.09
CA ASP A 210 -1.37 6.35 -19.73
C ASP A 210 -1.41 7.58 -18.84
N ASP A 211 -2.49 7.79 -18.09
CA ASP A 211 -2.63 8.93 -17.17
C ASP A 211 -1.60 8.85 -16.02
N ILE A 212 -1.35 7.64 -15.50
CA ILE A 212 -0.31 7.37 -14.50
C ILE A 212 1.07 7.69 -15.07
N LEU A 213 1.37 7.23 -16.28
CA LEU A 213 2.67 7.46 -16.91
C LEU A 213 2.93 8.95 -17.14
N LYS A 214 1.91 9.70 -17.58
CA LYS A 214 2.02 11.16 -17.73
C LYS A 214 2.32 11.86 -16.41
N HIS A 215 1.64 11.49 -15.32
CA HIS A 215 1.91 12.06 -13.99
C HIS A 215 3.30 11.70 -13.47
N ALA A 216 3.80 10.50 -13.76
CA ALA A 216 5.19 10.11 -13.48
C ALA A 216 6.23 10.81 -14.40
N GLY A 217 5.80 11.70 -15.31
CA GLY A 217 6.67 12.50 -16.15
C GLY A 217 7.17 11.79 -17.41
N TYR A 218 6.43 10.77 -17.89
CA TYR A 218 6.67 10.10 -19.16
C TYR A 218 5.83 10.71 -20.29
N ILE A 219 6.48 10.96 -21.43
CA ILE A 219 5.84 11.52 -22.64
C ILE A 219 5.40 10.39 -23.59
N ALA A 220 6.12 9.27 -23.57
CA ALA A 220 5.78 8.04 -24.26
C ALA A 220 5.84 6.87 -23.27
N ARG A 221 5.18 5.75 -23.58
CA ARG A 221 5.21 4.57 -22.71
C ARG A 221 6.66 4.05 -22.60
N PRO A 222 7.27 4.12 -21.41
CA PRO A 222 8.56 3.47 -21.20
C PRO A 222 8.37 1.95 -21.26
N PRO A 223 9.43 1.19 -21.56
CA PRO A 223 9.44 -0.23 -21.22
C PRO A 223 9.07 -0.42 -19.74
N MET A 224 8.44 -1.55 -19.40
CA MET A 224 8.24 -1.90 -17.99
C MET A 224 9.59 -1.91 -17.28
N PRO A 225 9.69 -1.44 -16.02
CA PRO A 225 10.93 -1.52 -15.26
C PRO A 225 11.35 -3.00 -15.22
N ASP A 226 12.64 -3.27 -15.03
CA ASP A 226 13.07 -4.64 -14.77
C ASP A 226 12.50 -5.09 -13.42
N MET A 227 11.34 -5.73 -13.47
CA MET A 227 10.66 -6.28 -12.32
C MET A 227 11.31 -7.57 -11.85
N ALA A 228 12.41 -8.06 -12.45
CA ALA A 228 13.11 -9.27 -11.98
C ALA A 228 13.58 -9.15 -10.52
N THR A 229 13.92 -7.93 -10.07
CA THR A 229 14.27 -7.63 -8.67
C THR A 229 13.09 -7.90 -7.72
N VAL A 230 11.84 -7.70 -8.19
CA VAL A 230 10.60 -8.02 -7.47
C VAL A 230 10.15 -9.46 -7.76
N GLY A 231 10.50 -10.00 -8.93
CA GLY A 231 10.15 -11.32 -9.42
C GLY A 231 10.79 -12.46 -8.66
N ALA A 232 12.07 -12.35 -8.31
CA ALA A 232 12.75 -13.33 -7.46
C ALA A 232 12.12 -13.41 -6.05
N VAL A 233 11.71 -12.27 -5.51
CA VAL A 233 11.02 -12.13 -4.21
C VAL A 233 9.68 -12.87 -4.22
N TYR A 234 8.90 -12.81 -5.30
CA TYR A 234 7.63 -13.54 -5.43
C TYR A 234 7.76 -15.00 -5.87
N ALA A 235 8.74 -15.32 -6.74
CA ALA A 235 8.86 -16.64 -7.36
C ALA A 235 9.29 -17.75 -6.40
N ALA A 236 9.97 -17.39 -5.31
CA ALA A 236 10.51 -18.36 -4.37
C ALA A 236 9.60 -18.58 -3.13
N GLY A 237 8.62 -17.69 -2.90
CA GLY A 237 7.68 -17.77 -1.78
C GLY A 237 6.69 -18.94 -1.88
N SER A 238 6.26 -19.48 -0.74
CA SER A 238 5.09 -20.35 -0.61
C SER A 238 4.03 -19.58 0.16
N PRO A 239 2.83 -19.25 -0.38
CA PRO A 239 2.19 -19.86 -1.55
C PRO A 239 2.87 -19.48 -2.85
N ALA A 240 2.80 -20.36 -3.84
CA ALA A 240 3.45 -20.16 -5.14
C ALA A 240 2.46 -19.59 -6.16
N LEU A 241 2.97 -18.85 -7.15
CA LEU A 241 2.19 -18.47 -8.32
C LEU A 241 1.84 -19.70 -9.16
N LYS A 242 0.72 -19.64 -9.88
CA LYS A 242 0.23 -20.69 -10.79
C LYS A 242 1.22 -20.98 -11.92
N GLN A 243 2.00 -19.98 -12.29
CA GLN A 243 3.02 -20.02 -13.34
C GLN A 243 4.13 -19.02 -13.01
N THR A 244 5.25 -19.10 -13.74
CA THR A 244 6.31 -18.09 -13.68
C THR A 244 5.72 -16.71 -14.03
N PRO A 245 5.94 -15.68 -13.20
CA PRO A 245 5.41 -14.35 -13.46
C PRO A 245 6.11 -13.71 -14.67
N ASP A 246 5.32 -13.17 -15.59
CA ASP A 246 5.72 -12.22 -16.62
C ASP A 246 5.16 -10.85 -16.21
N PHE A 247 6.01 -9.94 -15.75
CA PHE A 247 5.58 -8.64 -15.27
C PHE A 247 5.18 -7.66 -16.38
N SER A 248 5.41 -8.01 -17.64
CA SER A 248 4.82 -7.30 -18.78
C SER A 248 3.38 -7.75 -19.06
N ASP A 249 3.00 -8.92 -18.55
CA ASP A 249 1.66 -9.48 -18.61
C ASP A 249 1.11 -9.76 -17.20
N LEU A 250 0.41 -8.77 -16.65
CA LEU A 250 -0.21 -8.87 -15.32
C LEU A 250 -1.18 -10.07 -15.18
N GLN A 251 -1.60 -10.70 -16.27
CA GLN A 251 -2.40 -11.92 -16.26
C GLN A 251 -1.68 -13.11 -15.64
N THR A 252 -0.34 -13.11 -15.65
CA THR A 252 0.50 -14.17 -15.13
C THR A 252 0.66 -14.13 -13.59
N LEU A 253 0.31 -12.99 -12.97
CA LEU A 253 0.43 -12.76 -11.53
C LEU A 253 -0.77 -13.37 -10.76
N ARG A 254 -0.93 -14.69 -10.82
CA ARG A 254 -2.03 -15.44 -10.18
C ARG A 254 -1.50 -16.47 -9.19
N TRP A 255 -2.05 -16.54 -7.98
CA TRP A 255 -1.65 -17.54 -6.98
C TRP A 255 -2.20 -18.94 -7.27
N GLY A 256 -1.41 -19.95 -6.91
CA GLY A 256 -1.82 -21.34 -6.94
C GLY A 256 -2.83 -21.65 -5.82
N PRO A 257 -3.99 -22.25 -6.12
CA PRO A 257 -5.07 -22.46 -5.13
C PRO A 257 -4.78 -23.57 -4.10
N ALA A 258 -3.62 -24.24 -4.16
CA ALA A 258 -3.26 -25.34 -3.28
C ALA A 258 -2.68 -24.88 -1.93
N SER A 259 -2.03 -23.71 -1.89
CA SER A 259 -1.35 -23.16 -0.71
C SER A 259 -1.93 -21.82 -0.23
N PHE A 260 -3.00 -21.37 -0.89
CA PHE A 260 -3.58 -20.04 -0.75
C PHE A 260 -5.08 -20.13 -0.34
N ASP A 261 -5.58 -19.16 0.41
CA ASP A 261 -7.02 -19.00 0.69
C ASP A 261 -7.89 -18.95 -0.60
N ARG A 262 -9.08 -19.56 -0.52
CA ARG A 262 -10.03 -19.69 -1.64
C ARG A 262 -11.27 -18.81 -1.46
N THR A 263 -11.30 -17.98 -0.43
CA THR A 263 -12.35 -17.00 -0.21
C THR A 263 -11.88 -15.60 -0.56
N LEU A 264 -12.81 -14.80 -1.09
CA LEU A 264 -12.63 -13.37 -1.24
C LEU A 264 -13.11 -12.71 0.04
N GLU A 265 -12.20 -12.30 0.92
CA GLU A 265 -12.53 -11.71 2.22
C GLU A 265 -12.58 -10.17 2.17
N PRO A 266 -13.62 -9.52 2.72
CA PRO A 266 -13.67 -8.06 2.83
C PRO A 266 -12.49 -7.48 3.62
N ALA A 267 -12.12 -8.10 4.74
CA ALA A 267 -10.97 -7.68 5.52
C ALA A 267 -9.66 -7.76 4.71
N ALA A 268 -9.46 -8.74 3.84
CA ALA A 268 -8.28 -8.80 3.00
C ALA A 268 -8.20 -7.58 2.08
N GLN A 269 -9.28 -7.26 1.37
CA GLN A 269 -9.35 -6.09 0.49
C GLN A 269 -9.13 -4.80 1.25
N ALA A 270 -9.78 -4.67 2.40
CA ALA A 270 -9.69 -3.49 3.23
C ALA A 270 -8.29 -3.30 3.84
N TRP A 271 -7.63 -4.36 4.33
CA TRP A 271 -6.25 -4.25 4.81
C TRP A 271 -5.26 -3.93 3.68
N ALA A 272 -5.52 -4.39 2.45
CA ALA A 272 -4.75 -3.95 1.29
C ALA A 272 -4.97 -2.47 0.98
N LEU A 273 -6.21 -1.98 1.05
CA LEU A 273 -6.49 -0.55 0.92
C LEU A 273 -5.72 0.28 1.95
N ILE A 274 -5.78 -0.12 3.22
CA ILE A 274 -5.03 0.53 4.31
C ILE A 274 -3.54 0.55 3.97
N LYS A 275 -2.99 -0.59 3.52
CA LYS A 275 -1.57 -0.65 3.16
C LYS A 275 -1.21 0.24 1.98
N ILE A 276 -1.99 0.19 0.91
CA ILE A 276 -1.79 0.95 -0.33
C ILE A 276 -1.96 2.46 -0.07
N THR A 277 -2.72 2.87 0.92
CA THR A 277 -2.92 4.29 1.23
C THR A 277 -1.97 4.81 2.31
N SER A 278 -1.14 3.93 2.87
CA SER A 278 -0.20 4.28 3.92
C SER A 278 0.99 5.09 3.38
N PRO A 279 1.27 6.29 3.93
CA PRO A 279 2.44 7.08 3.53
C PRO A 279 3.75 6.28 3.63
N ALA A 280 3.93 5.53 4.72
CA ALA A 280 5.12 4.72 4.99
C ALA A 280 5.38 3.65 3.94
N PHE A 281 4.34 3.17 3.23
CA PHE A 281 4.53 2.22 2.13
C PHE A 281 5.18 2.88 0.91
N HIS A 282 4.95 4.19 0.71
CA HIS A 282 5.38 4.91 -0.50
C HIS A 282 6.63 5.77 -0.35
N LEU A 283 7.18 5.92 0.86
CA LEU A 283 8.33 6.80 1.11
C LEU A 283 9.55 6.52 0.24
N ASN A 284 9.72 5.31 -0.28
CA ASN A 284 10.85 4.98 -1.16
C ASN A 284 10.56 5.22 -2.64
N PHE A 285 9.35 5.64 -3.00
CA PHE A 285 8.95 5.81 -4.39
C PHE A 285 9.01 7.28 -4.86
N HIS A 286 9.79 8.13 -4.18
CA HIS A 286 9.76 9.57 -4.39
C HIS A 286 10.97 10.15 -5.15
N ASP A 287 12.09 9.42 -5.17
CA ASP A 287 13.38 10.00 -5.58
C ASP A 287 13.58 10.02 -7.10
N ASP A 288 13.20 8.96 -7.83
CA ASP A 288 13.34 8.87 -9.30
C ASP A 288 12.02 8.63 -10.07
N LYS A 289 12.05 8.78 -11.42
CA LYS A 289 10.85 8.60 -12.27
C LYS A 289 10.34 7.15 -12.36
N ALA A 290 11.21 6.15 -12.25
CA ALA A 290 10.82 4.74 -12.28
C ALA A 290 10.10 4.37 -10.98
N ASP A 291 10.62 4.83 -9.85
CA ASP A 291 10.06 4.70 -8.51
C ASP A 291 8.70 5.37 -8.39
N ARG A 292 8.59 6.63 -8.86
CA ARG A 292 7.33 7.37 -8.93
C ARG A 292 6.25 6.62 -9.70
N ARG A 293 6.61 6.01 -10.82
CA ARG A 293 5.69 5.17 -11.60
C ARG A 293 5.23 3.95 -10.81
N VAL A 294 6.14 3.27 -10.09
CA VAL A 294 5.79 2.12 -9.24
C VAL A 294 4.80 2.52 -8.15
N ALA A 295 5.03 3.65 -7.46
CA ALA A 295 4.07 4.21 -6.51
C ALA A 295 2.69 4.43 -7.14
N LEU A 296 2.66 5.05 -8.32
CA LEU A 296 1.39 5.34 -8.99
C LEU A 296 0.66 4.10 -9.50
N MET A 297 1.34 2.97 -9.70
CA MET A 297 0.65 1.70 -10.02
C MET A 297 -0.24 1.22 -8.87
N MET A 298 -0.06 1.71 -7.65
CA MET A 298 -0.88 1.31 -6.51
C MET A 298 -2.27 1.99 -6.52
N LEU A 299 -2.42 3.13 -7.21
CA LEU A 299 -3.71 3.81 -7.39
C LEU A 299 -4.80 2.94 -8.06
N PRO A 300 -4.56 2.36 -9.25
CA PRO A 300 -5.55 1.48 -9.87
C PRO A 300 -5.77 0.21 -9.06
N GLN A 301 -4.78 -0.23 -8.27
CA GLN A 301 -4.97 -1.35 -7.34
C GLN A 301 -5.97 -0.99 -6.24
N ALA A 302 -5.80 0.15 -5.58
CA ALA A 302 -6.74 0.62 -4.58
C ALA A 302 -8.17 0.81 -5.13
N ARG A 303 -8.28 1.30 -6.37
CA ARG A 303 -9.58 1.40 -7.05
C ARG A 303 -10.24 0.05 -7.23
N ALA A 304 -9.50 -0.91 -7.79
CA ALA A 304 -10.00 -2.27 -8.00
C ALA A 304 -10.45 -2.91 -6.68
N GLN A 305 -9.69 -2.69 -5.60
CA GLN A 305 -10.03 -3.16 -4.26
C GLN A 305 -11.35 -2.56 -3.74
N ALA A 306 -11.53 -1.25 -3.89
CA ALA A 306 -12.78 -0.57 -3.51
C ALA A 306 -13.98 -1.02 -4.36
N GLU A 307 -13.79 -1.21 -5.67
CA GLU A 307 -14.82 -1.71 -6.59
C GLU A 307 -15.24 -3.14 -6.20
N VAL A 308 -14.28 -4.02 -5.89
CA VAL A 308 -14.57 -5.38 -5.42
C VAL A 308 -15.38 -5.36 -4.13
N LEU A 309 -15.04 -4.49 -3.18
CA LEU A 309 -15.82 -4.30 -1.96
C LEU A 309 -17.27 -3.90 -2.29
N ALA A 310 -17.45 -2.87 -3.12
CA ALA A 310 -18.75 -2.30 -3.43
C ALA A 310 -19.66 -3.22 -4.26
N GLU A 311 -19.09 -3.94 -5.24
CA GLU A 311 -19.86 -4.68 -6.24
C GLU A 311 -19.96 -6.17 -5.96
N ARG A 312 -18.95 -6.76 -5.30
CA ARG A 312 -18.81 -8.23 -5.21
C ARG A 312 -18.89 -8.78 -3.81
N LEU A 313 -18.61 -7.96 -2.80
CA LEU A 313 -18.54 -8.37 -1.40
C LEU A 313 -19.66 -7.80 -0.53
N LEU A 314 -20.55 -7.01 -1.12
CA LEU A 314 -21.67 -6.40 -0.42
C LEU A 314 -22.94 -7.22 -0.63
N THR A 315 -23.48 -7.74 0.47
CA THR A 315 -24.67 -8.58 0.48
C THR A 315 -25.94 -7.77 0.23
N GLY A 316 -27.05 -8.45 -0.11
CA GLY A 316 -28.36 -7.81 -0.29
C GLY A 316 -28.81 -6.94 0.90
N PRO A 317 -28.60 -7.38 2.17
CA PRO A 317 -28.87 -6.56 3.35
C PRO A 317 -27.91 -5.38 3.58
N GLY A 318 -26.88 -5.18 2.77
CA GLY A 318 -25.92 -4.08 2.92
C GLY A 318 -24.74 -4.37 3.86
N LEU A 319 -24.48 -5.63 4.18
CA LEU A 319 -23.31 -6.05 4.98
C LEU A 319 -22.21 -6.62 4.09
N PHE A 320 -20.95 -6.36 4.43
CA PHE A 320 -19.79 -6.96 3.77
C PHE A 320 -19.56 -8.38 4.28
N ALA A 321 -19.38 -9.34 3.38
CA ALA A 321 -19.15 -10.72 3.77
C ALA A 321 -18.20 -11.44 2.81
N ALA A 322 -17.46 -12.42 3.33
CA ALA A 322 -16.59 -13.25 2.52
C ALA A 322 -17.40 -13.99 1.46
N ARG A 323 -16.82 -14.14 0.28
CA ARG A 323 -17.45 -14.80 -0.87
C ARG A 323 -16.60 -15.94 -1.39
N SER A 324 -17.17 -17.12 -1.49
CA SER A 324 -16.51 -18.30 -2.06
C SER A 324 -16.50 -18.26 -3.59
N SER A 325 -15.67 -19.11 -4.19
CA SER A 325 -15.50 -19.19 -5.65
C SER A 325 -16.77 -19.58 -6.42
N ASP A 326 -17.73 -20.23 -5.78
CA ASP A 326 -19.05 -20.56 -6.34
C ASP A 326 -20.04 -19.38 -6.28
N GLY A 327 -19.63 -18.26 -5.67
CA GLY A 327 -20.42 -17.04 -5.54
C GLY A 327 -21.22 -16.93 -4.25
N THR A 328 -21.18 -17.91 -3.35
CA THR A 328 -21.92 -17.92 -2.08
C THR A 328 -21.28 -16.99 -1.06
N PHE A 329 -22.11 -16.26 -0.30
CA PHE A 329 -21.64 -15.43 0.82
C PHE A 329 -21.58 -16.25 2.12
N ALA A 330 -20.50 -16.06 2.88
CA ALA A 330 -20.42 -16.48 4.26
C ALA A 330 -21.25 -15.56 5.17
N GLU A 331 -21.41 -15.94 6.44
CA GLU A 331 -22.02 -15.07 7.44
C GLU A 331 -21.19 -13.79 7.63
N PRO A 332 -21.80 -12.59 7.56
CA PRO A 332 -21.11 -11.33 7.80
C PRO A 332 -20.52 -11.26 9.21
N ARG A 333 -19.30 -10.71 9.35
CA ARG A 333 -18.60 -10.56 10.63
C ARG A 333 -18.47 -9.08 11.00
N ALA A 334 -18.56 -8.76 12.29
CA ALA A 334 -18.51 -7.36 12.75
C ALA A 334 -17.16 -6.68 12.44
N HIS A 335 -16.01 -7.35 12.67
CA HIS A 335 -14.71 -6.79 12.28
C HIS A 335 -14.58 -6.51 10.79
N ASP A 336 -15.18 -7.32 9.90
CA ASP A 336 -15.11 -7.06 8.47
C ASP A 336 -15.71 -5.69 8.14
N GLN A 337 -16.83 -5.33 8.80
CA GLN A 337 -17.49 -4.03 8.59
C GLN A 337 -16.58 -2.88 9.06
N ALA A 338 -15.98 -3.04 10.25
CA ALA A 338 -15.08 -2.05 10.82
C ALA A 338 -13.82 -1.84 9.96
N VAL A 339 -13.17 -2.92 9.52
CA VAL A 339 -11.95 -2.82 8.71
C VAL A 339 -12.27 -2.25 7.32
N VAL A 340 -13.42 -2.59 6.71
CA VAL A 340 -13.87 -1.96 5.46
C VAL A 340 -14.08 -0.46 5.64
N LEU A 341 -14.74 -0.03 6.72
CA LEU A 341 -14.91 1.38 7.04
C LEU A 341 -13.55 2.09 7.17
N TRP A 342 -12.57 1.47 7.83
CA TRP A 342 -11.21 1.97 7.92
C TRP A 342 -10.59 2.14 6.52
N GLY A 343 -10.52 1.06 5.73
CA GLY A 343 -9.84 1.08 4.43
C GLY A 343 -10.45 2.06 3.43
N VAL A 344 -11.77 2.15 3.37
CA VAL A 344 -12.46 3.11 2.48
C VAL A 344 -12.27 4.55 2.96
N SER A 345 -12.32 4.80 4.28
CA SER A 345 -12.04 6.13 4.83
C SER A 345 -10.61 6.58 4.50
N ASN A 346 -9.64 5.66 4.51
CA ASN A 346 -8.26 5.96 4.15
C ASN A 346 -8.11 6.42 2.69
N LEU A 347 -8.93 5.94 1.75
CA LEU A 347 -8.91 6.43 0.36
C LEU A 347 -9.26 7.91 0.28
N ILE A 348 -10.27 8.32 1.05
CA ILE A 348 -10.70 9.72 1.17
C ILE A 348 -9.60 10.54 1.85
N LEU A 349 -9.02 10.03 2.94
CA LEU A 349 -7.96 10.73 3.67
C LEU A 349 -6.71 10.93 2.81
N ALA A 350 -6.28 9.93 2.04
CA ALA A 350 -5.17 10.04 1.09
C ALA A 350 -5.47 11.10 0.02
N ALA A 351 -6.68 11.09 -0.56
CA ALA A 351 -7.14 12.05 -1.57
C ALA A 351 -7.45 13.45 -1.06
N THR A 352 -7.44 13.65 0.26
CA THR A 352 -7.67 14.96 0.89
C THR A 352 -6.49 15.38 1.77
N SER A 353 -5.37 14.66 1.69
CA SER A 353 -4.19 14.98 2.47
C SER A 353 -3.61 16.32 2.06
N GLU A 354 -3.21 17.15 3.02
CA GLU A 354 -2.56 18.44 2.75
C GLU A 354 -1.05 18.30 2.50
N ARG A 355 -0.51 17.07 2.58
CA ARG A 355 0.93 16.82 2.38
C ARG A 355 1.35 17.15 0.95
N GLU A 356 2.48 17.83 0.81
CA GLU A 356 3.03 18.26 -0.49
C GLU A 356 3.99 17.25 -1.12
N ASP A 357 4.15 16.05 -0.54
CA ASP A 357 4.95 15.00 -1.17
C ASP A 357 4.30 14.51 -2.48
N TYR A 358 5.13 13.95 -3.36
CA TYR A 358 4.74 13.53 -4.70
C TYR A 358 3.55 12.54 -4.68
N TRP A 359 3.53 11.60 -3.74
CA TRP A 359 2.51 10.55 -3.71
C TRP A 359 1.14 11.13 -3.34
N HIS A 360 1.07 11.93 -2.27
CA HIS A 360 -0.20 12.57 -1.88
C HIS A 360 -0.68 13.56 -2.94
N THR A 361 0.24 14.30 -3.57
CA THR A 361 -0.10 15.21 -4.67
C THR A 361 -0.72 14.45 -5.83
N ALA A 362 -0.08 13.37 -6.29
CA ALA A 362 -0.61 12.56 -7.37
C ALA A 362 -1.94 11.88 -6.99
N TRP A 363 -2.10 11.47 -5.72
CA TRP A 363 -3.37 10.92 -5.24
C TRP A 363 -4.48 11.97 -5.31
N ARG A 364 -4.27 13.20 -4.87
CA ARG A 364 -5.24 14.31 -5.00
C ARG A 364 -5.62 14.62 -6.45
N GLU A 365 -4.66 14.55 -7.37
CA GLU A 365 -4.88 14.90 -8.78
C GLU A 365 -5.58 13.78 -9.55
N LEU A 366 -5.22 12.53 -9.26
CA LEU A 366 -5.72 11.37 -10.00
C LEU A 366 -7.02 10.85 -9.42
N VAL A 367 -7.24 10.97 -8.10
CA VAL A 367 -8.35 10.37 -7.35
C VAL A 367 -9.32 11.44 -6.87
N ASP A 368 -10.60 11.27 -7.21
CA ASP A 368 -11.66 12.09 -6.64
C ASP A 368 -12.11 11.46 -5.31
N ALA A 369 -11.94 12.17 -4.20
CA ALA A 369 -12.39 11.73 -2.88
C ALA A 369 -13.91 11.50 -2.83
N GLY A 370 -14.68 12.23 -3.65
CA GLY A 370 -16.13 12.09 -3.78
C GLY A 370 -16.56 10.69 -4.24
N ASP A 371 -15.75 10.03 -5.07
CA ASP A 371 -16.03 8.70 -5.63
C ASP A 371 -16.18 7.62 -4.54
N TYR A 372 -15.63 7.84 -3.34
CA TYR A 372 -15.65 6.87 -2.23
C TYR A 372 -16.58 7.23 -1.07
N ARG A 373 -17.17 8.43 -1.07
CA ARG A 373 -18.00 8.87 0.08
C ARG A 373 -19.23 7.98 0.27
N GLU A 374 -19.90 7.61 -0.81
CA GLU A 374 -21.05 6.69 -0.75
C GLU A 374 -20.64 5.33 -0.17
N LEU A 375 -19.53 4.75 -0.63
CA LEU A 375 -19.03 3.47 -0.10
C LEU A 375 -18.66 3.59 1.37
N SER A 376 -18.04 4.70 1.78
CA SER A 376 -17.68 4.98 3.17
C SER A 376 -18.92 5.10 4.06
N ASP A 377 -19.99 5.75 3.58
CA ASP A 377 -21.26 5.88 4.31
C ASP A 377 -21.98 4.53 4.43
N ARG A 378 -21.93 3.71 3.37
CA ARG A 378 -22.45 2.33 3.41
C ARG A 378 -21.67 1.47 4.41
N ALA A 379 -20.35 1.64 4.49
CA ALA A 379 -19.52 0.97 5.48
C ALA A 379 -19.84 1.40 6.92
N LEU A 380 -20.11 2.69 7.16
CA LEU A 380 -20.60 3.14 8.46
C LEU A 380 -21.95 2.50 8.79
N ALA A 381 -22.90 2.50 7.84
CA ALA A 381 -24.20 1.87 8.04
C ALA A 381 -24.09 0.36 8.34
N ALA A 382 -23.15 -0.33 7.69
CA ALA A 382 -22.89 -1.75 7.96
C ALA A 382 -22.34 -2.00 9.38
N VAL A 383 -21.45 -1.12 9.88
CA VAL A 383 -20.97 -1.16 11.28
C VAL A 383 -22.12 -0.93 12.26
N GLU A 384 -23.11 -0.10 11.92
CA GLU A 384 -24.28 0.12 12.77
C GLU A 384 -25.26 -1.05 12.75
N GLN A 385 -25.46 -1.66 11.58
CA GLN A 385 -26.36 -2.79 11.39
C GLN A 385 -25.82 -4.07 12.02
N LEU A 386 -24.50 -4.25 12.02
CA LEU A 386 -23.81 -5.34 12.72
C LEU A 386 -22.80 -4.78 13.74
N PRO A 387 -23.28 -4.33 14.92
CA PRO A 387 -22.44 -3.65 15.90
C PRO A 387 -21.26 -4.49 16.42
N PRO A 388 -20.06 -3.90 16.51
CA PRO A 388 -18.91 -4.50 17.18
C PRO A 388 -19.22 -4.88 18.64
N ASN A 389 -19.08 -6.17 18.96
CA ASN A 389 -19.46 -6.71 20.27
C ASN A 389 -18.36 -7.51 20.99
N THR A 390 -17.27 -7.86 20.31
CA THR A 390 -16.07 -8.44 20.93
C THR A 390 -15.00 -7.36 21.17
N PRO A 391 -14.06 -7.56 22.10
CA PRO A 391 -12.96 -6.61 22.31
C PRO A 391 -12.16 -6.35 21.03
N ARG A 392 -11.89 -7.41 20.24
CA ARG A 392 -11.29 -7.29 18.91
C ARG A 392 -12.07 -6.36 17.99
N ASP A 393 -13.37 -6.62 17.79
CA ASP A 393 -14.17 -5.83 16.87
C ASP A 393 -14.28 -4.37 17.33
N GLN A 394 -14.43 -4.16 18.64
CA GLN A 394 -14.57 -2.83 19.25
C GLN A 394 -13.32 -1.99 19.08
N ALA A 395 -12.13 -2.58 19.29
CA ALA A 395 -10.86 -1.90 19.11
C ALA A 395 -10.65 -1.45 17.65
N LEU A 396 -10.89 -2.36 16.69
CA LEU A 396 -10.81 -2.04 15.26
C LEU A 396 -11.85 -1.00 14.84
N ALA A 397 -13.04 -1.04 15.45
CA ALA A 397 -14.09 -0.06 15.17
C ALA A 397 -13.77 1.34 15.67
N ILE A 398 -13.13 1.51 16.84
CA ILE A 398 -12.70 2.82 17.34
C ILE A 398 -11.80 3.51 16.31
N GLU A 399 -10.83 2.76 15.79
CA GLU A 399 -9.87 3.24 14.80
C GLU A 399 -10.52 3.59 13.46
N ALA A 400 -11.43 2.72 13.00
CA ALA A 400 -12.22 2.93 11.78
C ALA A 400 -13.15 4.15 11.88
N LEU A 401 -13.85 4.30 12.99
CA LEU A 401 -14.78 5.40 13.25
C LEU A 401 -14.04 6.74 13.37
N GLY A 402 -12.85 6.75 13.97
CA GLY A 402 -11.98 7.93 13.99
C GLY A 402 -11.58 8.37 12.58
N ARG A 403 -11.19 7.44 11.72
CA ARG A 403 -10.87 7.75 10.31
C ARG A 403 -12.06 8.25 9.54
N TYR A 404 -13.22 7.62 9.72
CA TYR A 404 -14.45 8.09 9.11
C TYR A 404 -14.79 9.51 9.55
N ALA A 405 -14.67 9.81 10.85
CA ALA A 405 -14.91 11.14 11.40
C ALA A 405 -14.00 12.21 10.78
N LEU A 406 -12.74 11.87 10.51
CA LEU A 406 -11.78 12.72 9.80
C LEU A 406 -12.06 12.84 8.29
N ALA A 407 -12.59 11.79 7.67
CA ALA A 407 -12.83 11.72 6.23
C ALA A 407 -14.15 12.39 5.81
N THR A 408 -15.15 12.38 6.68
CA THR A 408 -16.49 12.86 6.36
C THR A 408 -16.59 14.39 6.42
N ASN A 409 -17.27 14.96 5.42
CA ASN A 409 -17.63 16.38 5.39
C ASN A 409 -18.97 16.65 6.08
N ASP A 410 -19.67 15.60 6.54
CA ASP A 410 -20.97 15.71 7.20
C ASP A 410 -20.78 15.75 8.73
N ALA A 411 -21.15 16.87 9.34
CA ALA A 411 -20.98 17.09 10.77
C ALA A 411 -21.82 16.12 11.63
N GLN A 412 -23.04 15.78 11.20
CA GLN A 412 -23.91 14.87 11.94
C GLN A 412 -23.35 13.44 11.91
N ARG A 413 -22.85 12.99 10.77
CA ARG A 413 -22.21 11.68 10.64
C ARG A 413 -20.88 11.62 11.40
N ARG A 414 -20.12 12.72 11.43
CA ARG A 414 -18.92 12.85 12.26
C ARG A 414 -19.23 12.66 13.73
N GLU A 415 -20.19 13.44 14.27
CA GLU A 415 -20.60 13.35 15.67
C GLU A 415 -21.11 11.95 16.02
N LYS A 416 -21.88 11.33 15.12
CA LYS A 416 -22.34 9.96 15.26
C LYS A 416 -21.18 8.96 15.35
N ALA A 417 -20.19 9.06 14.47
CA ALA A 417 -19.02 8.19 14.49
C ALA A 417 -18.22 8.33 15.81
N LEU A 418 -18.01 9.56 16.28
CA LEU A 418 -17.34 9.81 17.57
C LEU A 418 -18.14 9.26 18.77
N THR A 419 -19.46 9.38 18.73
CA THR A 419 -20.35 8.80 19.75
C THR A 419 -20.25 7.28 19.80
N LEU A 420 -20.24 6.63 18.62
CA LEU A 420 -20.06 5.19 18.50
C LEU A 420 -18.67 4.78 19.02
N ALA A 421 -17.61 5.52 18.66
CA ALA A 421 -16.25 5.25 19.12
C ALA A 421 -16.15 5.31 20.65
N ARG A 422 -16.74 6.34 21.28
CA ARG A 422 -16.81 6.47 22.74
C ARG A 422 -17.57 5.32 23.40
N ARG A 423 -18.67 4.87 22.81
CA ARG A 423 -19.42 3.71 23.30
C ARG A 423 -18.57 2.43 23.28
N HIS A 424 -17.84 2.18 22.20
CA HIS A 424 -16.95 1.02 22.10
C HIS A 424 -15.77 1.13 23.07
N ALA A 425 -15.19 2.32 23.25
CA ALA A 425 -14.14 2.56 24.24
C ALA A 425 -14.62 2.27 25.67
N ASN A 426 -15.82 2.73 26.05
CA ASN A 426 -16.43 2.42 27.34
C ASN A 426 -16.66 0.92 27.55
N ALA A 427 -17.01 0.17 26.50
CA ALA A 427 -17.14 -1.27 26.60
C ALA A 427 -15.78 -1.95 26.86
N LEU A 428 -14.71 -1.48 26.20
CA LEU A 428 -13.36 -2.00 26.39
C LEU A 428 -12.84 -1.82 27.82
N THR A 429 -13.24 -0.77 28.55
CA THR A 429 -12.82 -0.59 29.95
C THR A 429 -13.37 -1.67 30.90
N GLN A 430 -14.42 -2.39 30.48
CA GLN A 430 -15.08 -3.44 31.28
C GLN A 430 -14.58 -4.85 30.95
N VAL A 431 -13.67 -5.00 29.99
CA VAL A 431 -13.15 -6.29 29.56
C VAL A 431 -12.30 -6.92 30.66
N ARG A 432 -12.58 -8.19 31.02
CA ARG A 432 -11.88 -8.96 32.06
C ARG A 432 -11.74 -10.42 31.61
N ASN A 433 -10.66 -11.11 32.03
CA ASN A 433 -10.43 -12.55 31.80
C ASN A 433 -10.60 -13.00 30.34
N VAL A 434 -9.91 -12.33 29.42
CA VAL A 434 -10.03 -12.59 27.98
C VAL A 434 -8.80 -13.28 27.38
N SER A 435 -8.96 -13.73 26.13
CA SER A 435 -7.90 -14.27 25.29
C SER A 435 -6.73 -13.27 25.16
N LEU A 436 -5.55 -13.76 24.76
CA LEU A 436 -4.39 -12.89 24.50
C LEU A 436 -4.72 -11.80 23.48
N SER A 437 -5.37 -12.17 22.37
CA SER A 437 -5.72 -11.24 21.29
C SER A 437 -6.68 -10.16 21.76
N ASP A 438 -7.68 -10.51 22.57
CA ASP A 438 -8.65 -9.55 23.10
C ASP A 438 -8.02 -8.58 24.10
N ALA A 439 -7.14 -9.09 24.97
CA ALA A 439 -6.40 -8.24 25.91
C ALA A 439 -5.52 -7.23 25.16
N ALA A 440 -4.78 -7.70 24.15
CA ALA A 440 -3.92 -6.87 23.33
C ALA A 440 -4.72 -5.81 22.53
N LEU A 441 -5.81 -6.20 21.88
CA LEU A 441 -6.64 -5.26 21.13
C LEU A 441 -7.39 -4.27 22.03
N ALA A 442 -7.77 -4.67 23.25
CA ALA A 442 -8.32 -3.73 24.22
C ALA A 442 -7.32 -2.62 24.57
N VAL A 443 -6.03 -2.95 24.77
CA VAL A 443 -4.96 -1.96 24.98
C VAL A 443 -4.87 -1.01 23.79
N TYR A 444 -4.74 -1.55 22.58
CA TYR A 444 -4.65 -0.76 21.35
C TYR A 444 -5.86 0.18 21.17
N GLY A 445 -7.08 -0.36 21.28
CA GLY A 445 -8.31 0.41 21.10
C GLY A 445 -8.51 1.50 22.15
N LEU A 446 -8.11 1.27 23.41
CA LEU A 446 -8.19 2.27 24.48
C LEU A 446 -7.15 3.39 24.31
N VAL A 447 -5.95 3.08 23.81
CA VAL A 447 -4.97 4.11 23.43
C VAL A 447 -5.54 5.00 22.33
N GLU A 448 -6.09 4.40 21.27
CA GLU A 448 -6.69 5.18 20.18
C GLU A 448 -7.92 5.97 20.62
N ALA A 449 -8.76 5.40 21.48
CA ALA A 449 -9.88 6.14 22.06
C ALA A 449 -9.42 7.36 22.86
N GLY A 450 -8.39 7.22 23.69
CA GLY A 450 -7.84 8.32 24.48
C GLY A 450 -7.33 9.46 23.60
N ARG A 451 -6.66 9.11 22.49
CA ARG A 451 -6.14 10.09 21.51
C ARG A 451 -7.26 10.73 20.69
N LEU A 452 -8.16 9.94 20.13
CA LEU A 452 -9.27 10.38 19.30
C LEU A 452 -10.24 11.29 20.08
N LEU A 453 -10.56 10.90 21.32
CA LEU A 453 -11.61 11.53 22.12
C LEU A 453 -11.05 12.51 23.17
N ARG A 454 -9.73 12.70 23.20
CA ARG A 454 -8.99 13.56 24.14
C ARG A 454 -9.42 13.33 25.60
N ASP A 455 -9.49 12.05 25.97
CA ASP A 455 -9.98 11.62 27.28
C ASP A 455 -8.94 10.76 27.98
N ASP A 456 -8.27 11.37 28.96
CA ASP A 456 -7.24 10.72 29.79
C ASP A 456 -7.77 9.50 30.56
N GLY A 457 -9.09 9.39 30.75
CA GLY A 457 -9.71 8.22 31.33
C GLY A 457 -9.45 6.95 30.51
N PHE A 458 -9.49 7.04 29.18
CA PHE A 458 -9.18 5.92 28.30
C PHE A 458 -7.69 5.60 28.27
N ALA A 459 -6.82 6.60 28.35
CA ALA A 459 -5.37 6.38 28.47
C ALA A 459 -5.01 5.62 29.77
N LYS A 460 -5.64 5.99 30.89
CA LYS A 460 -5.50 5.27 32.18
C LYS A 460 -6.08 3.85 32.12
N ALA A 461 -7.20 3.68 31.43
CA ALA A 461 -7.78 2.36 31.21
C ALA A 461 -6.88 1.48 30.34
N ALA A 462 -6.24 2.04 29.30
CA ALA A 462 -5.26 1.33 28.48
C ALA A 462 -4.05 0.86 29.30
N ALA A 463 -3.49 1.73 30.14
CA ALA A 463 -2.41 1.38 31.06
C ALA A 463 -2.82 0.22 31.99
N THR A 464 -4.02 0.30 32.58
CA THR A 464 -4.55 -0.76 33.45
C THR A 464 -4.74 -2.08 32.67
N ALA A 465 -5.28 -2.02 31.45
CA ALA A 465 -5.46 -3.20 30.60
C ALA A 465 -4.12 -3.84 30.21
N PHE A 466 -3.08 -3.03 29.98
CA PHE A 466 -1.74 -3.52 29.68
C PHE A 466 -1.12 -4.19 30.90
N GLU A 467 -1.11 -3.52 32.05
CA GLU A 467 -0.53 -4.01 33.31
C GLU A 467 -1.21 -5.26 33.85
N THR A 468 -2.54 -5.32 33.79
CA THR A 468 -3.32 -6.39 34.44
C THR A 468 -3.77 -7.46 33.46
N GLY A 469 -3.90 -7.14 32.18
CA GLY A 469 -4.42 -8.06 31.16
C GLY A 469 -3.34 -8.66 30.25
N LEU A 470 -2.32 -7.89 29.87
CA LEU A 470 -1.32 -8.32 28.88
C LEU A 470 0.02 -8.72 29.51
N LEU A 471 0.62 -7.86 30.35
CA LEU A 471 1.92 -8.14 30.99
C LEU A 471 1.97 -9.47 31.76
N PRO A 472 0.93 -9.89 32.53
CA PRO A 472 0.99 -11.15 33.27
C PRO A 472 1.00 -12.39 32.37
N LYS A 473 0.68 -12.24 31.08
CA LYS A 473 0.76 -13.33 30.11
C LYS A 473 2.17 -13.50 29.55
N TRP A 474 3.08 -12.54 29.73
CA TRP A 474 4.45 -12.67 29.25
C TRP A 474 5.18 -13.81 29.97
N ASP A 475 5.93 -14.61 29.21
CA ASP A 475 6.81 -15.66 29.74
C ASP A 475 8.25 -15.41 29.28
N ASP A 476 9.10 -14.93 30.20
CA ASP A 476 10.50 -14.62 29.90
C ASP A 476 11.31 -15.85 29.44
N ARG A 477 10.91 -17.07 29.79
CA ARG A 477 11.60 -18.28 29.31
C ARG A 477 11.21 -18.64 27.90
N LEU A 478 9.95 -18.37 27.53
CA LEU A 478 9.46 -18.59 26.18
C LEU A 478 9.88 -17.47 25.23
N GLY A 479 10.05 -16.25 25.74
CA GLY A 479 10.22 -15.05 24.89
C GLY A 479 8.93 -14.61 24.20
N ALA A 480 7.78 -15.09 24.67
CA ALA A 480 6.47 -14.77 24.10
C ALA A 480 5.38 -14.72 25.17
N PHE A 481 4.21 -14.19 24.80
CA PHE A 481 3.03 -14.21 25.65
C PHE A 481 2.37 -15.60 25.63
N ARG A 482 1.81 -16.03 26.75
CA ARG A 482 1.03 -17.26 26.85
C ARG A 482 -0.36 -17.06 26.27
N THR A 483 -0.73 -17.92 25.33
CA THR A 483 -2.11 -18.15 24.90
C THR A 483 -2.73 -19.29 25.72
N ASP A 484 -3.76 -19.94 25.19
CA ASP A 484 -4.20 -21.25 25.69
C ASP A 484 -3.10 -22.29 25.44
N GLU A 485 -3.09 -23.39 26.21
CA GLU A 485 -2.16 -24.51 25.98
C GLU A 485 -2.70 -25.44 24.87
N PRO A 486 -1.87 -25.82 23.87
CA PRO A 486 -0.48 -25.41 23.67
C PRO A 486 -0.35 -23.97 23.15
N VAL A 487 0.74 -23.29 23.50
CA VAL A 487 0.94 -21.89 23.09
C VAL A 487 0.97 -21.79 21.57
N SER A 488 0.11 -20.98 20.96
CA SER A 488 0.00 -20.87 19.50
C SER A 488 -0.11 -19.43 19.02
N TYR A 489 0.42 -19.18 17.84
CA TYR A 489 0.37 -17.87 17.19
C TYR A 489 -0.07 -18.01 15.74
N THR A 490 -1.09 -17.24 15.39
CA THR A 490 -1.46 -16.94 14.00
C THR A 490 -0.98 -15.54 13.65
N PRO A 491 -0.98 -15.14 12.36
CA PRO A 491 -0.69 -13.75 12.01
C PRO A 491 -1.66 -12.76 12.69
N SER A 492 -2.93 -13.14 12.88
CA SER A 492 -3.91 -12.30 13.58
C SER A 492 -3.60 -12.09 15.06
N ILE A 493 -3.20 -13.14 15.79
CA ILE A 493 -2.83 -13.01 17.22
C ILE A 493 -1.56 -12.17 17.34
N THR A 494 -0.59 -12.42 16.46
CA THR A 494 0.68 -11.69 16.42
C THR A 494 0.45 -10.21 16.12
N ALA A 495 -0.44 -9.89 15.17
CA ALA A 495 -0.83 -8.53 14.84
C ALA A 495 -1.44 -7.79 16.04
N ALA A 496 -2.31 -8.46 16.79
CA ALA A 496 -2.92 -7.90 18.00
C ALA A 496 -1.86 -7.54 19.06
N VAL A 497 -0.91 -8.45 19.33
CA VAL A 497 0.18 -8.20 20.28
C VAL A 497 1.10 -7.08 19.80
N VAL A 498 1.50 -7.09 18.52
CA VAL A 498 2.30 -6.01 17.91
C VAL A 498 1.59 -4.67 18.03
N ALA A 499 0.29 -4.61 17.76
CA ALA A 499 -0.51 -3.40 17.87
C ALA A 499 -0.52 -2.84 19.31
N ALA A 500 -0.72 -3.71 20.30
CA ALA A 500 -0.70 -3.34 21.72
C ALA A 500 0.68 -2.84 22.18
N LEU A 501 1.74 -3.56 21.79
CA LEU A 501 3.10 -3.16 22.13
C LEU A 501 3.45 -1.83 21.47
N ASN A 502 3.17 -1.64 20.18
CA ASN A 502 3.41 -0.36 19.51
C ASN A 502 2.59 0.79 20.14
N ALA A 503 1.33 0.53 20.50
CA ALA A 503 0.50 1.53 21.19
C ALA A 503 1.15 1.98 22.53
N MET A 504 1.65 1.03 23.32
CA MET A 504 2.32 1.34 24.60
C MET A 504 3.72 1.94 24.42
N ARG A 505 4.50 1.46 23.45
CA ARG A 505 5.83 2.01 23.13
C ARG A 505 5.74 3.49 22.78
N TRP A 506 4.70 3.91 22.05
CA TRP A 506 4.60 5.25 21.48
C TRP A 506 3.70 6.20 22.27
N HIS A 507 2.70 5.67 22.97
CA HIS A 507 1.69 6.48 23.67
C HIS A 507 1.48 6.05 25.14
N GLY A 508 2.20 5.04 25.62
CA GLY A 508 2.18 4.64 27.02
C GLY A 508 2.93 5.62 27.94
N SER A 509 2.68 5.50 29.25
CA SER A 509 3.46 6.21 30.27
C SER A 509 4.93 5.78 30.24
N GLY A 510 5.83 6.62 30.78
CA GLY A 510 7.28 6.39 30.67
C GLY A 510 7.75 5.00 31.10
N ASP A 511 7.20 4.42 32.17
CA ASP A 511 7.61 3.08 32.63
C ASP A 511 6.96 1.95 31.81
N LEU A 512 5.71 2.11 31.38
CA LEU A 512 5.05 1.13 30.53
C LEU A 512 5.61 1.13 29.10
N ALA A 513 6.01 2.29 28.59
CA ALA A 513 6.69 2.41 27.31
C ALA A 513 8.07 1.74 27.35
N LYS A 514 8.83 1.88 28.45
CA LYS A 514 10.08 1.12 28.64
C LYS A 514 9.84 -0.38 28.63
N GLU A 515 8.82 -0.83 29.34
CA GLU A 515 8.49 -2.26 29.40
C GLU A 515 8.06 -2.79 28.02
N ALA A 516 7.20 -2.07 27.29
CA ALA A 516 6.81 -2.46 25.94
C ALA A 516 8.02 -2.48 24.97
N ASN A 517 8.98 -1.55 25.11
CA ASN A 517 10.23 -1.55 24.35
C ASN A 517 11.16 -2.73 24.70
N ARG A 518 11.12 -3.22 25.95
CA ARG A 518 11.84 -4.43 26.36
C ARG A 518 11.23 -5.69 25.74
N LEU A 519 9.91 -5.77 25.71
CA LEU A 519 9.17 -6.96 25.26
C LEU A 519 9.14 -7.11 23.73
N TYR A 520 9.08 -6.00 23.00
CA TYR A 520 8.87 -5.99 21.55
C TYR A 520 9.94 -6.75 20.74
N PRO A 521 11.25 -6.57 20.95
CA PRO A 521 12.28 -7.32 20.21
C PRO A 521 12.19 -8.82 20.45
N GLY A 522 12.10 -9.24 21.73
CA GLY A 522 12.05 -10.65 22.10
C GLY A 522 10.80 -11.35 21.56
N PHE A 523 9.64 -10.67 21.61
CA PHE A 523 8.41 -11.20 21.03
C PHE A 523 8.52 -11.39 19.51
N LEU A 524 9.04 -10.37 18.80
CA LEU A 524 9.16 -10.38 17.35
C LEU A 524 10.09 -11.50 16.90
N GLU A 525 11.26 -11.61 17.55
CA GLU A 525 12.23 -12.67 17.28
C GLU A 525 11.65 -14.06 17.52
N THR A 526 11.09 -14.28 18.71
CA THR A 526 10.55 -15.59 19.09
C THR A 526 9.44 -16.04 18.15
N VAL A 527 8.45 -15.18 17.87
CA VAL A 527 7.25 -15.59 17.13
C VAL A 527 7.47 -15.54 15.62
N LEU A 528 8.07 -14.47 15.07
CA LEU A 528 8.24 -14.38 13.62
C LEU A 528 9.38 -15.29 13.14
N VAL A 529 10.49 -15.32 13.86
CA VAL A 529 11.73 -15.97 13.38
C VAL A 529 11.89 -17.36 13.96
N ASP A 530 11.99 -17.51 15.27
CA ASP A 530 12.28 -18.81 15.90
C ASP A 530 11.13 -19.80 15.71
N ALA A 531 9.90 -19.34 15.93
CA ALA A 531 8.71 -20.13 15.69
C ALA A 531 8.39 -20.33 14.21
N ARG A 532 9.05 -19.56 13.33
CA ARG A 532 8.86 -19.55 11.87
C ARG A 532 7.44 -19.19 11.46
N LEU A 533 6.78 -18.28 12.17
CA LEU A 533 5.53 -17.71 11.68
C LEU A 533 5.79 -16.95 10.39
N GLN A 534 6.93 -16.27 10.28
CA GLN A 534 7.46 -15.77 9.03
C GLN A 534 8.34 -16.85 8.39
N LEU A 535 7.85 -17.47 7.32
CA LEU A 535 8.52 -18.59 6.66
C LEU A 535 9.84 -18.18 5.98
N ALA A 536 10.04 -16.89 5.74
CA ALA A 536 11.29 -16.36 5.22
C ALA A 536 11.55 -14.89 5.59
N SER A 537 12.79 -14.57 5.95
CA SER A 537 13.22 -13.21 6.26
C SER A 537 13.61 -12.44 4.98
N PRO A 538 13.15 -11.18 4.81
CA PRO A 538 13.58 -10.32 3.70
C PRO A 538 15.04 -9.84 3.87
N LEU A 539 15.60 -9.94 5.08
CA LEU A 539 16.99 -9.60 5.36
C LEU A 539 17.78 -10.88 5.64
N PRO A 540 18.92 -11.14 4.97
CA PRO A 540 19.89 -12.05 5.56
C PRO A 540 20.26 -11.46 6.92
N LEU A 541 20.32 -12.30 7.96
CA LEU A 541 20.70 -11.96 9.33
C LEU A 541 22.18 -11.48 9.36
N VAL A 542 22.48 -10.35 8.73
CA VAL A 542 23.84 -9.80 8.61
C VAL A 542 23.93 -8.60 9.55
N PRO A 543 24.74 -8.68 10.62
CA PRO A 543 24.94 -7.59 11.56
C PRO A 543 25.85 -6.45 11.03
N ALA A 544 25.78 -6.06 9.75
CA ALA A 544 26.75 -5.12 9.17
C ALA A 544 26.15 -3.96 8.37
N ARG A 545 26.63 -2.74 8.68
CA ARG A 545 26.80 -1.56 7.81
C ARG A 545 25.59 -0.91 7.12
N TYR A 546 24.35 -1.30 7.41
CA TYR A 546 23.19 -0.59 6.82
C TYR A 546 23.11 0.90 7.21
N ARG A 547 23.84 1.34 8.26
CA ARG A 547 23.79 2.71 8.82
C ARG A 547 25.08 3.54 8.75
N GLU A 548 26.21 3.01 8.26
CA GLU A 548 27.43 3.82 8.21
C GLU A 548 27.38 4.83 7.04
N GLY A 549 26.93 6.06 7.32
CA GLY A 549 27.12 7.22 6.43
C GLY A 549 25.87 7.81 5.76
N TRP A 550 24.66 7.30 6.03
CA TRP A 550 23.40 7.80 5.46
C TRP A 550 22.59 8.56 6.52
N PRO A 551 22.02 9.75 6.21
CA PRO A 551 21.19 10.47 7.16
C PRO A 551 19.93 9.67 7.53
N ASP A 552 19.39 9.86 8.74
CA ASP A 552 18.20 9.14 9.24
C ASP A 552 16.95 9.30 8.35
N THR A 553 16.93 10.33 7.50
CA THR A 553 15.88 10.60 6.50
C THR A 553 16.09 9.86 5.17
N ALA A 554 17.29 9.32 4.94
CA ALA A 554 17.60 8.51 3.77
C ALA A 554 17.33 7.02 4.07
N PHE A 555 16.05 6.66 4.10
CA PHE A 555 15.62 5.27 3.86
C PHE A 555 15.63 4.94 2.35
N ALA A 556 16.45 5.66 1.58
CA ALA A 556 16.71 5.42 0.18
C ALA A 556 17.58 4.16 0.05
N HIS A 557 16.94 3.17 -0.53
CA HIS A 557 17.43 1.86 -0.96
C HIS A 557 18.90 1.83 -1.44
N PRO A 558 19.85 1.25 -0.67
CA PRO A 558 21.13 0.85 -1.23
C PRO A 558 20.95 -0.57 -1.77
N ALA A 559 20.63 -0.67 -3.07
CA ALA A 559 20.48 -1.92 -3.83
C ALA A 559 19.84 -3.09 -3.05
N LEU A 560 18.53 -3.33 -3.26
CA LEU A 560 17.89 -4.63 -3.05
C LEU A 560 18.93 -5.70 -3.35
N PRO A 561 19.20 -6.64 -2.41
CA PRO A 561 20.23 -7.62 -2.62
C PRO A 561 20.05 -8.24 -4.01
N THR A 562 21.13 -8.46 -4.75
CA THR A 562 21.06 -9.13 -6.06
C THR A 562 20.13 -10.34 -5.98
N PRO A 563 19.35 -10.73 -7.01
CA PRO A 563 18.34 -11.80 -6.92
C PRO A 563 18.80 -13.12 -6.29
N GLU A 564 20.09 -13.42 -6.34
CA GLU A 564 20.75 -14.58 -5.71
C GLU A 564 20.98 -14.43 -4.18
N LYS A 565 20.90 -13.20 -3.66
CA LYS A 565 21.07 -12.76 -2.26
C LYS A 565 19.79 -12.15 -1.65
N ALA A 566 18.78 -11.85 -2.46
CA ALA A 566 17.48 -11.36 -1.99
C ALA A 566 16.71 -12.52 -1.37
N GLY A 567 16.43 -12.38 -0.07
CA GLY A 567 15.49 -13.27 0.61
C GLY A 567 14.14 -13.27 -0.08
N LEU A 568 13.52 -14.44 -0.08
CA LEU A 568 12.10 -14.69 -0.32
C LEU A 568 11.21 -13.54 0.22
N ALA A 569 10.13 -13.18 -0.50
CA ALA A 569 9.05 -12.41 0.12
C ALA A 569 8.64 -13.12 1.42
N PRO A 570 8.49 -12.40 2.53
CA PRO A 570 7.98 -13.03 3.73
C PRO A 570 6.60 -13.57 3.41
N VAL A 571 6.47 -14.88 3.56
CA VAL A 571 5.16 -15.49 3.65
C VAL A 571 4.95 -15.91 5.07
N PHE A 572 3.82 -15.49 5.64
CA PHE A 572 3.40 -15.97 6.93
C PHE A 572 2.74 -17.36 6.84
N ALA A 573 3.13 -18.24 7.75
CA ALA A 573 2.37 -19.45 8.04
C ALA A 573 0.98 -19.08 8.61
N GLY A 574 0.02 -20.00 8.50
CA GLY A 574 -1.31 -19.83 9.07
C GLY A 574 -1.28 -19.94 10.60
N GLU A 575 -0.43 -20.82 11.14
CA GLU A 575 -0.29 -21.04 12.58
C GLU A 575 1.07 -21.67 12.91
N VAL A 576 1.63 -21.25 14.05
CA VAL A 576 2.76 -21.90 14.73
C VAL A 576 2.36 -22.27 16.14
N VAL A 577 2.86 -23.40 16.64
CA VAL A 577 2.52 -23.94 17.95
C VAL A 577 3.80 -24.34 18.68
N HIS A 578 3.86 -24.04 19.98
CA HIS A 578 4.89 -24.48 20.89
C HIS A 578 4.39 -25.68 21.71
N GLU A 579 4.93 -26.85 21.41
CA GLU A 579 4.61 -28.12 22.07
C GLU A 579 5.91 -28.82 22.46
N ASN A 580 5.93 -29.41 23.66
CA ASN A 580 7.07 -30.19 24.16
C ASN A 580 8.42 -29.44 24.15
N GLY A 581 8.39 -28.12 24.36
CA GLY A 581 9.60 -27.28 24.39
C GLY A 581 10.15 -26.91 23.00
N THR A 582 9.38 -27.13 21.93
CA THR A 582 9.79 -26.80 20.56
C THR A 582 8.67 -26.11 19.79
N TRP A 583 9.05 -25.12 18.98
CA TRP A 583 8.14 -24.52 18.00
C TRP A 583 8.04 -25.34 16.74
N ARG A 584 6.84 -25.40 16.16
CA ARG A 584 6.60 -25.96 14.83
C ARG A 584 5.52 -25.18 14.09
N VAL A 585 5.63 -25.13 12.77
CA VAL A 585 4.55 -24.66 11.91
C VAL A 585 3.46 -25.74 11.86
N SER A 586 2.28 -25.45 12.41
CA SER A 586 1.13 -26.36 12.44
C SER A 586 0.21 -26.19 11.23
N ASP A 587 0.06 -24.95 10.73
CA ASP A 587 -0.69 -24.62 9.51
C ASP A 587 0.19 -23.80 8.56
N ARG A 588 0.42 -24.31 7.34
CA ARG A 588 1.19 -23.63 6.29
C ARG A 588 0.32 -22.82 5.33
N ARG A 589 -1.01 -22.83 5.48
CA ARG A 589 -1.90 -22.10 4.59
C ARG A 589 -1.74 -20.60 4.83
N PHE A 590 -1.47 -19.86 3.76
CA PHE A 590 -1.43 -18.41 3.82
C PHE A 590 -2.85 -17.84 3.92
N ARG A 591 -3.11 -17.13 5.02
CA ARG A 591 -4.37 -16.42 5.27
C ARG A 591 -4.17 -14.95 5.00
N THR A 592 -4.66 -14.49 3.87
CA THR A 592 -4.38 -13.15 3.35
C THR A 592 -4.80 -12.04 4.30
N ALA A 593 -6.03 -12.09 4.83
CA ALA A 593 -6.54 -11.05 5.72
C ALA A 593 -5.67 -10.93 6.99
N ASP A 594 -5.33 -12.06 7.62
CA ASP A 594 -4.52 -12.07 8.84
C ASP A 594 -3.08 -11.65 8.57
N ALA A 595 -2.49 -12.11 7.47
CA ALA A 595 -1.15 -11.72 7.02
C ALA A 595 -1.05 -10.22 6.75
N MET A 596 -2.05 -9.66 6.07
CA MET A 596 -2.13 -8.23 5.82
C MET A 596 -2.38 -7.44 7.10
N PHE A 597 -3.19 -7.95 8.02
CA PHE A 597 -3.38 -7.31 9.31
C PHE A 597 -2.04 -7.21 10.06
N LEU A 598 -1.27 -8.31 10.14
CA LEU A 598 0.06 -8.31 10.73
C LEU A 598 1.02 -7.35 10.01
N ALA A 599 1.08 -7.38 8.68
CA ALA A 599 1.95 -6.48 7.92
C ALA A 599 1.59 -4.99 8.04
N ASN A 600 0.31 -4.69 8.30
CA ASN A 600 -0.09 -3.34 8.67
C ASN A 600 0.39 -3.00 10.09
N MET A 601 0.28 -3.91 11.06
CA MET A 601 0.71 -3.63 12.45
C MET A 601 2.23 -3.55 12.65
N LEU A 602 3.04 -4.18 11.79
CA LEU A 602 4.52 -4.16 11.83
C LEU A 602 5.16 -2.82 11.42
N VAL A 603 4.43 -1.71 11.44
CA VAL A 603 4.94 -0.40 11.01
C VAL A 603 5.92 0.23 12.00
N MET A 604 6.79 1.08 11.48
CA MET A 604 7.59 2.03 12.26
C MET A 604 6.99 3.43 12.17
N PRO A 605 7.02 4.24 13.25
CA PRO A 605 6.84 5.67 13.14
C PRO A 605 8.07 6.25 12.45
N HIS A 606 7.87 6.93 11.33
CA HIS A 606 8.89 7.78 10.74
C HIS A 606 8.31 9.19 10.65
N GLU A 607 8.92 10.19 11.28
CA GLU A 607 8.48 11.60 11.21
C GLU A 607 6.97 11.85 11.43
N GLY A 608 6.31 11.05 12.28
CA GLY A 608 4.85 11.13 12.51
C GLY A 608 3.96 10.52 11.41
N GLN A 609 4.50 9.62 10.57
CA GLN A 609 3.89 9.13 9.32
C GLN A 609 3.33 7.69 9.39
N ALA A 610 2.94 7.20 10.57
CA ALA A 610 2.36 5.86 10.71
C ALA A 610 0.83 5.85 10.44
N ASP A 611 0.36 4.88 9.64
CA ASP A 611 -1.06 4.74 9.26
C ASP A 611 -1.82 3.68 10.09
N THR A 612 -1.17 3.07 11.08
CA THR A 612 -1.85 2.18 12.05
C THR A 612 -2.45 2.91 13.23
N PHE A 613 -2.37 4.24 13.22
CA PHE A 613 -2.76 5.09 14.30
C PHE A 613 -3.36 6.35 13.69
N LEU A 614 -4.31 6.99 14.36
CA LEU A 614 -4.90 8.21 13.84
C LEU A 614 -3.83 9.32 13.73
N PRO A 615 -3.71 9.99 12.57
CA PRO A 615 -2.66 10.97 12.35
C PRO A 615 -2.85 12.18 13.28
N ALA A 616 -1.84 12.44 14.13
CA ALA A 616 -1.94 13.42 15.21
C ALA A 616 -2.32 14.83 14.73
N ASN A 617 -1.72 15.27 13.62
CA ASN A 617 -2.02 16.56 13.00
C ASN A 617 -3.47 16.68 12.52
N ARG A 618 -4.14 15.57 12.18
CA ARG A 618 -5.56 15.60 11.82
C ARG A 618 -6.49 15.47 13.01
N LEU A 619 -6.07 14.82 14.10
CA LEU A 619 -6.87 14.79 15.33
C LEU A 619 -7.11 16.20 15.90
N GLU A 620 -6.22 17.16 15.61
CA GLU A 620 -6.43 18.58 15.93
C GLU A 620 -7.57 19.24 15.15
N SER A 621 -7.94 18.71 13.97
CA SER A 621 -9.04 19.28 13.18
C SER A 621 -10.43 18.88 13.66
N LEU A 622 -10.54 17.83 14.49
CA LEU A 622 -11.79 17.43 15.14
C LEU A 622 -12.18 18.37 16.29
N ASP A 623 -11.27 19.24 16.71
CA ASP A 623 -11.36 20.08 17.91
C ASP A 623 -11.88 21.51 17.64
N ARG A 624 -12.67 21.71 16.57
CA ARG A 624 -13.22 23.01 16.17
C ARG A 624 -14.74 23.05 16.13
#